data_AF-A0A3D4IS00-F1
#
_entry.id   AF-A0A3D4IS00-F1
#
_cell.length_a   1.000
_cell.length_b   1.000
_cell.length_c   1.000
_cell.angle_alpha   90.00
_cell.angle_beta   90.00
_cell.angle_gamma   90.00
#
_symmetry.space_group_name_H-M   'P 1'
#
loop_
_entity.id
_entity.type
_entity.pdbx_description
1 polymer ?
#
loop_
_entity_poly.entity_id
_entity_poly.type
_entity_poly.pdbx_seq_one_letter_code
_entity_poly.pdbx_strand_id
1 'polypeptide(L)'
;MNVYLLVKLVHVIAVVVFMGNIFTGLFWMHIANKTRNLSIIHHTMGGIILSDRYFTVPGVLVIVAGGIWAAIEGELPLLRTGWIFWSLLLFSISGIVFGWKLAPLQKRIVTLSNSTALSDAEWAKYDQLLKSWHVWGFIAVAAPFMAMVMMVLKWPTTSIF
;
A
#
# COMPACT_ATOMS: atom_id res chain seq x y z
N MET A 1 24.40 -6.46 -19.94
CA MET A 1 22.98 -6.60 -19.53
C MET A 1 22.25 -5.35 -19.96
N ASN A 2 21.11 -5.46 -20.64
CA ASN A 2 20.37 -4.28 -21.12
C ASN A 2 19.88 -3.46 -19.92
N VAL A 3 20.15 -2.15 -19.90
CA VAL A 3 19.74 -1.21 -18.83
C VAL A 3 18.25 -1.31 -18.57
N TYR A 4 17.43 -1.41 -19.64
CA TYR A 4 15.99 -1.64 -19.55
C TYR A 4 15.63 -2.85 -18.67
N LEU A 5 16.31 -3.98 -18.84
CA LEU A 5 16.04 -5.21 -18.09
C LEU A 5 16.42 -5.07 -16.61
N LEU A 6 17.51 -4.37 -16.31
CA LEU A 6 17.95 -4.14 -14.93
C LEU A 6 16.96 -3.22 -14.19
N VAL A 7 16.56 -2.11 -14.81
CA VAL A 7 15.60 -1.18 -14.22
C VAL A 7 14.24 -1.85 -14.03
N LYS A 8 13.78 -2.63 -15.02
CA LYS A 8 12.55 -3.43 -14.91
C LYS A 8 12.61 -4.45 -13.78
N LEU A 9 13.76 -5.12 -13.60
CA LEU A 9 13.95 -6.07 -12.50
C LEU A 9 13.82 -5.37 -11.14
N VAL A 10 14.51 -4.24 -10.95
CA VAL A 10 14.44 -3.43 -9.72
C VAL A 10 13.00 -2.97 -9.46
N HIS A 11 12.30 -2.49 -10.49
CA HIS A 11 10.89 -2.09 -10.38
C HIS A 11 10.00 -3.25 -9.92
N VAL A 12 10.11 -4.43 -10.55
CA VAL A 12 9.26 -5.58 -10.21
C VAL A 12 9.56 -6.09 -8.80
N ILE A 13 10.84 -6.13 -8.38
CA ILE A 13 11.20 -6.48 -7.00
C ILE A 13 10.54 -5.51 -6.01
N ALA A 14 10.60 -4.22 -6.29
CA ALA A 14 9.96 -3.21 -5.45
C ALA A 14 8.44 -3.40 -5.38
N VAL A 15 7.77 -3.71 -6.50
CA VAL A 15 6.34 -4.05 -6.53
C VAL A 15 6.03 -5.28 -5.66
N VAL A 16 6.82 -6.35 -5.76
CA VAL A 16 6.63 -7.57 -4.96
C VAL A 16 6.78 -7.30 -3.46
N VAL A 17 7.83 -6.58 -3.06
CA VAL A 17 8.08 -6.23 -1.66
C VAL A 17 6.96 -5.31 -1.12
N PHE A 18 6.59 -4.29 -1.88
CA PHE A 18 5.50 -3.37 -1.54
C PHE A 18 4.17 -4.12 -1.36
N MET A 19 3.82 -4.98 -2.32
CA MET A 19 2.58 -5.75 -2.30
C MET A 19 2.55 -6.72 -1.12
N GLY A 20 3.66 -7.44 -0.90
CA GLY A 20 3.81 -8.33 0.24
C GLY A 20 3.64 -7.61 1.58
N ASN A 21 4.21 -6.41 1.72
CA ASN A 21 4.09 -5.62 2.95
C ASN A 21 2.63 -5.22 3.24
N ILE A 22 1.94 -4.63 2.26
CA ILE A 22 0.58 -4.11 2.50
C ILE A 22 -0.45 -5.24 2.74
N PHE A 23 -0.31 -6.39 2.06
CA PHE A 23 -1.18 -7.54 2.30
C PHE A 23 -0.93 -8.17 3.67
N THR A 24 0.34 -8.39 4.03
CA THR A 24 0.67 -9.02 5.31
C THR A 24 0.33 -8.09 6.49
N GLY A 25 0.44 -6.77 6.32
CA GLY A 25 0.00 -5.80 7.33
C GLY A 25 -1.49 -5.94 7.68
N LEU A 26 -2.36 -6.03 6.68
CA LEU A 26 -3.80 -6.27 6.90
C LEU A 26 -4.06 -7.62 7.58
N PHE A 27 -3.37 -8.67 7.12
CA PHE A 27 -3.50 -10.02 7.66
C PHE A 27 -3.13 -10.10 9.15
N TRP A 28 -1.96 -9.57 9.51
CA TRP A 28 -1.49 -9.59 10.90
C TRP A 28 -2.37 -8.73 11.81
N MET A 29 -2.87 -7.60 11.32
CA MET A 29 -3.78 -6.77 12.10
C MET A 29 -5.11 -7.49 12.38
N HIS A 30 -5.64 -8.23 11.41
CA HIS A 30 -6.83 -9.05 11.61
C HIS A 30 -6.63 -10.15 12.67
N ILE A 31 -5.47 -10.81 12.66
CA ILE A 31 -5.12 -11.81 13.68
C ILE A 31 -4.98 -11.14 15.06
N ALA A 32 -4.25 -10.03 15.14
CA ALA A 32 -4.04 -9.31 16.39
C ALA A 32 -5.37 -8.85 17.01
N ASN A 33 -6.28 -8.32 16.19
CA ASN A 33 -7.59 -7.87 16.65
C ASN A 33 -8.41 -9.00 17.31
N LYS A 34 -8.36 -10.22 16.77
CA LYS A 34 -9.08 -11.38 17.34
C LYS A 34 -8.66 -11.71 18.77
N THR A 35 -7.44 -11.35 19.17
CA THR A 35 -6.94 -11.61 20.53
C THR A 35 -7.61 -10.73 21.58
N ARG A 36 -8.19 -9.58 21.18
CA ARG A 36 -8.66 -8.51 22.08
C ARG A 36 -7.64 -8.10 23.15
N ASN A 37 -6.34 -8.36 22.90
CA ASN A 37 -5.24 -8.00 23.79
C ASN A 37 -4.59 -6.71 23.29
N LEU A 38 -4.66 -5.64 24.09
CA LEU A 38 -4.16 -4.32 23.73
C LEU A 38 -2.66 -4.29 23.45
N SER A 39 -1.86 -5.07 24.18
CA SER A 39 -0.41 -5.15 23.97
C SER A 39 -0.07 -5.75 22.61
N ILE A 40 -0.76 -6.83 22.21
CA ILE A 40 -0.59 -7.45 20.89
C ILE A 40 -1.03 -6.49 19.79
N ILE A 41 -2.21 -5.86 19.95
CA ILE A 41 -2.75 -4.89 18.99
C ILE A 41 -1.78 -3.70 18.80
N HIS A 42 -1.27 -3.14 19.91
CA HIS A 42 -0.34 -2.03 19.89
C HIS A 42 0.96 -2.39 19.17
N HIS A 43 1.54 -3.53 19.52
CA HIS A 43 2.77 -4.01 18.91
C HIS A 43 2.58 -4.29 17.41
N THR A 44 1.49 -4.95 17.02
CA THR A 44 1.19 -5.24 15.62
C THR A 44 0.98 -3.97 14.82
N MET A 45 0.13 -3.03 15.28
CA MET A 45 -0.11 -1.80 14.54
C MET A 45 1.14 -0.90 14.50
N GLY A 46 1.92 -0.83 15.59
CA GLY A 46 3.22 -0.16 15.60
C GLY A 46 4.20 -0.77 14.61
N GLY A 47 4.26 -2.10 14.53
CA GLY A 47 5.04 -2.85 13.55
C GLY A 47 4.62 -2.57 12.12
N ILE A 48 3.31 -2.47 11.84
CA ILE A 48 2.79 -2.10 10.52
C ILE A 48 3.25 -0.69 10.13
N ILE A 49 3.13 0.30 11.04
CA ILE A 49 3.60 1.67 10.79
C ILE A 49 5.11 1.69 10.50
N LEU A 50 5.89 0.92 11.26
CA LEU A 50 7.33 0.81 11.06
C LEU A 50 7.64 0.18 9.69
N SER A 51 6.96 -0.89 9.35
CA SER A 51 7.08 -1.58 8.07
C SER A 51 6.71 -0.68 6.90
N ASP A 52 5.63 0.11 7.02
CA ASP A 52 5.24 1.09 6.02
C ASP A 52 6.32 2.16 5.80
N ARG A 53 6.98 2.59 6.87
CA ARG A 53 8.07 3.57 6.77
C ARG A 53 9.29 3.02 6.02
N TYR A 54 9.61 1.74 6.16
CA TYR A 54 10.80 1.14 5.55
C TYR A 54 10.55 0.47 4.19
N PHE A 55 9.36 -0.06 3.95
CA PHE A 55 9.04 -0.82 2.74
C PHE A 55 8.01 -0.11 1.86
N THR A 56 6.96 0.49 2.43
CA THR A 56 5.92 1.17 1.64
C THR A 56 6.44 2.49 1.08
N VAL A 57 6.92 3.41 1.93
CA VAL A 57 7.34 4.76 1.49
C VAL A 57 8.54 4.71 0.53
N PRO A 58 9.64 3.98 0.81
CA PRO A 58 10.74 3.86 -0.15
C PRO A 58 10.34 3.02 -1.36
N GLY A 59 9.51 1.98 -1.17
CA GLY A 59 9.01 1.14 -2.26
C GLY A 59 8.24 1.95 -3.30
N VAL A 60 7.34 2.86 -2.88
CA VAL A 60 6.62 3.79 -3.77
C VAL A 60 7.58 4.58 -4.64
N LEU A 61 8.67 5.11 -4.08
CA LEU A 61 9.66 5.88 -4.83
C LEU A 61 10.37 5.01 -5.87
N VAL A 62 10.80 3.81 -5.49
CA VAL A 62 11.49 2.88 -6.40
C VAL A 62 10.54 2.39 -7.50
N ILE A 63 9.27 2.12 -7.18
CA ILE A 63 8.26 1.70 -8.14
C ILE A 63 8.02 2.80 -9.17
N VAL A 64 7.80 4.05 -8.74
CA VAL A 64 7.53 5.18 -9.64
C VAL A 64 8.75 5.53 -10.47
N ALA A 65 9.91 5.73 -9.82
CA ALA A 65 11.14 6.10 -10.53
C ALA A 65 11.61 4.99 -11.48
N GLY A 66 11.58 3.72 -11.02
CA GLY A 66 11.95 2.58 -11.85
C GLY A 66 10.97 2.35 -12.99
N GLY A 67 9.66 2.56 -12.79
CA GLY A 67 8.66 2.44 -13.84
C GLY A 67 8.82 3.52 -14.91
N ILE A 68 9.06 4.76 -14.50
CA ILE A 68 9.34 5.89 -15.40
C ILE A 68 10.62 5.63 -16.21
N TRP A 69 11.70 5.23 -15.54
CA TRP A 69 12.97 4.98 -16.21
C TRP A 69 12.86 3.80 -17.19
N ALA A 70 12.21 2.70 -16.81
CA ALA A 70 11.98 1.58 -17.73
C ALA A 70 11.15 1.98 -18.95
N ALA A 71 10.18 2.89 -18.80
CA ALA A 71 9.40 3.39 -19.93
C ALA A 71 10.22 4.26 -20.88
N ILE A 72 11.11 5.11 -20.35
CA ILE A 72 12.03 5.93 -21.15
C ILE A 72 12.97 5.05 -21.98
N GLU A 73 13.64 4.08 -21.33
CA GLU A 73 14.55 3.14 -22.02
C GLU A 73 13.82 2.23 -23.02
N GLY A 74 12.54 1.95 -22.78
CA GLY A 74 11.69 1.15 -23.66
C GLY A 74 10.98 1.95 -24.75
N GLU A 75 11.23 3.26 -24.86
CA GLU A 75 10.55 4.18 -25.78
C GLU A 75 9.01 4.13 -25.67
N LEU A 76 8.49 3.88 -24.46
CA LEU A 76 7.06 3.79 -24.17
C LEU A 76 6.56 5.15 -23.69
N PRO A 77 5.66 5.83 -24.44
CA PRO A 77 5.13 7.11 -24.01
C PRO A 77 4.26 6.93 -22.75
N LEU A 78 4.71 7.45 -21.61
CA LEU A 78 4.09 7.25 -20.30
C LEU A 78 2.59 7.60 -20.27
N LEU A 79 2.22 8.74 -20.86
CA LEU A 79 0.85 9.26 -20.84
C LEU A 79 -0.03 8.71 -21.96
N ARG A 80 0.57 8.19 -23.05
CA ARG A 80 -0.21 7.62 -24.16
C ARG A 80 -0.36 6.11 -24.07
N THR A 81 0.48 5.44 -23.29
CA THR A 81 0.39 4.00 -23.07
C THR A 81 -0.67 3.73 -22.00
N GLY A 82 -1.84 3.22 -22.40
CA GLY A 82 -3.01 3.12 -21.51
C GLY A 82 -2.76 2.39 -20.20
N TRP A 83 -2.17 1.20 -20.26
CA TRP A 83 -1.83 0.42 -19.07
C TRP A 83 -0.77 1.09 -18.17
N ILE A 84 0.09 1.97 -18.68
CA ILE A 84 1.03 2.75 -17.85
C ILE A 84 0.28 3.89 -17.15
N PHE A 85 -0.44 4.71 -17.92
CA PHE A 85 -1.15 5.87 -17.40
C PHE A 85 -2.15 5.49 -16.31
N TRP A 86 -3.04 4.53 -16.58
CA TRP A 86 -4.07 4.14 -15.62
C TRP A 86 -3.47 3.48 -14.37
N SER A 87 -2.37 2.72 -14.52
CA SER A 87 -1.65 2.16 -13.37
C SER A 87 -1.02 3.24 -12.51
N LEU A 88 -0.41 4.26 -13.11
CA LEU A 88 0.13 5.42 -12.39
C LEU A 88 -0.98 6.19 -11.67
N LEU A 89 -2.15 6.36 -12.30
CA LEU A 89 -3.29 7.03 -11.70
C LEU A 89 -3.83 6.26 -10.48
N LEU A 90 -4.08 4.95 -10.64
CA LEU A 90 -4.53 4.08 -9.55
C LEU A 90 -3.53 4.05 -8.40
N PHE A 91 -2.24 3.94 -8.72
CA PHE A 91 -1.17 3.96 -7.71
C PHE A 91 -1.10 5.29 -6.96
N SER A 92 -1.26 6.42 -7.66
CA SER A 92 -1.30 7.75 -7.04
C SER A 92 -2.50 7.93 -6.12
N ILE A 93 -3.69 7.47 -6.55
CA ILE A 93 -4.91 7.50 -5.72
C ILE A 93 -4.69 6.67 -4.44
N SER A 94 -4.11 5.47 -4.56
CA SER A 94 -3.77 4.64 -3.40
C SER A 94 -2.83 5.36 -2.43
N GLY A 95 -1.75 5.98 -2.94
CA GLY A 95 -0.81 6.74 -2.12
C GLY A 95 -1.46 7.90 -1.37
N ILE A 96 -2.37 8.64 -2.02
CA ILE A 96 -3.14 9.72 -1.39
C ILE A 96 -4.07 9.18 -0.31
N VAL A 97 -4.82 8.12 -0.60
CA VAL A 97 -5.71 7.46 0.38
C VAL A 97 -4.91 6.96 1.59
N PHE A 98 -3.74 6.37 1.34
CA PHE A 98 -2.84 5.91 2.39
C PHE A 98 -2.39 7.05 3.31
N GLY A 99 -1.86 8.13 2.74
CA GLY A 99 -1.38 9.27 3.52
C GLY A 99 -2.49 10.02 4.26
N TRP A 100 -3.65 10.21 3.60
CA TRP A 100 -4.72 11.04 4.15
C TRP A 100 -5.67 10.31 5.10
N LYS A 101 -5.89 9.01 4.90
CA LYS A 101 -6.83 8.21 5.71
C LYS A 101 -6.14 7.16 6.55
N LEU A 102 -5.29 6.31 5.97
CA LEU A 102 -4.71 5.17 6.69
C LEU A 102 -3.70 5.60 7.75
N ALA A 103 -2.72 6.44 7.41
CA ALA A 103 -1.68 6.83 8.35
C ALA A 103 -2.23 7.52 9.62
N PRO A 104 -3.24 8.43 9.54
CA PRO A 104 -3.88 8.97 10.74
C PRO A 104 -4.66 7.92 11.56
N LEU A 105 -5.33 6.98 10.89
CA LEU A 105 -6.06 5.90 11.58
C LEU A 105 -5.11 4.96 12.32
N GLN A 106 -4.00 4.57 11.69
CA GLN A 106 -2.96 3.74 12.32
C GLN A 106 -2.45 4.40 13.61
N LYS A 107 -2.10 5.70 13.55
CA LYS A 107 -1.64 6.45 14.74
C LYS A 107 -2.68 6.46 15.86
N ARG A 108 -3.95 6.72 15.54
CA ARG A 108 -5.04 6.71 16.54
C ARG A 108 -5.23 5.34 17.19
N ILE A 109 -5.13 4.27 16.40
CA ILE A 109 -5.22 2.88 16.90
C ILE A 109 -4.06 2.56 17.83
N VAL A 110 -2.82 2.93 17.47
CA VAL A 110 -1.63 2.77 18.32
C VAL A 110 -1.77 3.54 19.63
N THR A 111 -2.22 4.79 19.57
CA THR A 111 -2.43 5.61 20.78
C THR A 111 -3.47 4.97 21.70
N LEU A 112 -4.59 4.50 21.17
CA LEU A 112 -5.66 3.89 21.97
C LEU A 112 -5.24 2.53 22.54
N SER A 113 -4.42 1.76 21.83
CA SER A 113 -3.92 0.46 22.28
C SER A 113 -2.74 0.54 23.25
N ASN A 114 -2.19 1.72 23.50
CA ASN A 114 -1.14 1.93 24.51
C ASN A 114 -1.68 1.96 25.96
N SER A 115 -2.96 1.65 26.16
CA SER A 115 -3.61 1.56 27.47
C SER A 115 -3.53 0.15 28.05
N THR A 116 -3.53 0.04 29.37
CA THR A 116 -3.58 -1.26 30.08
C THR A 116 -4.96 -1.92 30.04
N ALA A 117 -6.02 -1.11 29.96
CA ALA A 117 -7.40 -1.53 29.78
C ALA A 117 -8.17 -0.46 29.01
N LEU A 118 -9.26 -0.85 28.35
CA LEU A 118 -10.22 0.05 27.72
C LEU A 118 -11.59 -0.15 28.38
N SER A 119 -12.30 0.95 28.61
CA SER A 119 -13.73 0.94 28.91
C SER A 119 -14.55 0.48 27.69
N ASP A 120 -15.81 0.13 27.90
CA ASP A 120 -16.72 -0.30 26.82
C ASP A 120 -16.86 0.78 25.73
N ALA A 121 -16.92 2.05 26.14
CA ALA A 121 -16.99 3.19 25.22
C ALA A 121 -15.71 3.32 24.37
N GLU A 122 -14.54 3.06 24.96
CA GLU A 122 -13.27 3.08 24.24
C GLU A 122 -13.11 1.88 23.30
N TRP A 123 -13.61 0.71 23.67
CA TRP A 123 -13.68 -0.45 22.77
C TRP A 123 -14.58 -0.17 21.57
N ALA A 124 -15.74 0.46 21.77
CA ALA A 124 -16.61 0.85 20.66
C ALA A 124 -15.90 1.84 19.70
N LYS A 125 -15.14 2.80 20.25
CA LYS A 125 -14.34 3.73 19.45
C LYS A 125 -13.21 3.02 18.69
N TYR A 126 -12.51 2.10 19.35
CA TYR A 126 -11.48 1.27 18.73
C TYR A 126 -12.05 0.49 17.53
N ASP A 127 -13.19 -0.18 17.72
CA ASP A 127 -13.82 -0.98 16.67
C ASP A 127 -14.25 -0.14 15.47
N GLN A 128 -14.74 1.09 15.70
CA GLN A 128 -15.03 2.03 14.61
C GLN A 128 -13.77 2.46 13.84
N LEU A 129 -12.68 2.77 14.56
CA LEU A 129 -11.40 3.13 13.95
C LEU A 129 -10.85 1.97 13.12
N LEU A 130 -10.86 0.76 13.68
CA LEU A 130 -10.34 -0.43 13.01
C LEU A 130 -11.19 -0.82 11.80
N LYS A 131 -12.51 -0.73 11.90
CA LYS A 131 -13.41 -0.97 10.74
C LYS A 131 -13.11 0.01 9.61
N SER A 132 -12.96 1.30 9.93
CA SER A 132 -12.58 2.32 8.96
C SER A 132 -11.21 2.02 8.35
N TRP A 133 -10.23 1.63 9.17
CA TRP A 133 -8.89 1.26 8.72
C TRP A 133 -8.91 0.06 7.76
N HIS A 134 -9.68 -0.98 8.05
CA HIS A 134 -9.81 -2.13 7.13
C HIS A 134 -10.46 -1.75 5.80
N VAL A 135 -11.52 -0.93 5.81
CA VAL A 135 -12.19 -0.49 4.58
C VAL A 135 -11.24 0.32 3.69
N TRP A 136 -10.60 1.34 4.26
CA TRP A 136 -9.62 2.14 3.53
C TRP A 136 -8.38 1.33 3.15
N GLY A 137 -8.00 0.36 3.98
CA GLY A 137 -6.89 -0.55 3.75
C GLY A 137 -7.14 -1.41 2.52
N PHE A 138 -8.32 -2.01 2.44
CA PHE A 138 -8.73 -2.81 1.29
C PHE A 138 -8.76 -1.96 0.00
N ILE A 139 -9.32 -0.75 0.05
CA ILE A 139 -9.33 0.17 -1.11
C ILE A 139 -7.89 0.51 -1.53
N ALA A 140 -7.02 0.84 -0.57
CA ALA A 140 -5.64 1.20 -0.81
C ALA A 140 -4.79 0.02 -1.34
N VAL A 141 -5.16 -1.23 -1.05
CA VAL A 141 -4.54 -2.44 -1.62
C VAL A 141 -5.11 -2.80 -2.99
N ALA A 142 -6.43 -2.66 -3.19
CA ALA A 142 -7.08 -3.02 -4.43
C ALA A 142 -6.58 -2.20 -5.63
N ALA A 143 -6.35 -0.90 -5.42
CA ALA A 143 -5.83 0.00 -6.45
C ALA A 143 -4.43 -0.39 -6.99
N PRO A 144 -3.37 -0.57 -6.17
CA PRO A 144 -2.06 -1.01 -6.63
C PRO A 144 -2.08 -2.47 -7.11
N PHE A 145 -2.95 -3.32 -6.56
CA PHE A 145 -3.15 -4.67 -7.09
C PHE A 145 -3.66 -4.62 -8.54
N MET A 146 -4.67 -3.78 -8.82
CA MET A 146 -5.16 -3.57 -10.16
C MET A 146 -4.07 -2.95 -11.07
N ALA A 147 -3.34 -1.95 -10.59
CA ALA A 147 -2.20 -1.39 -11.34
C ALA A 147 -1.15 -2.46 -11.70
N MET A 148 -0.84 -3.38 -10.78
CA MET A 148 0.04 -4.52 -11.06
C MET A 148 -0.54 -5.43 -12.15
N VAL A 149 -1.82 -5.79 -12.06
CA VAL A 149 -2.51 -6.60 -13.09
C VAL A 149 -2.44 -5.92 -14.46
N MET A 150 -2.70 -4.62 -14.52
CA MET A 150 -2.64 -3.82 -15.75
C MET A 150 -1.24 -3.80 -16.35
N MET A 151 -0.20 -3.62 -15.53
CA MET A 151 1.20 -3.65 -15.98
C MET A 151 1.64 -5.04 -16.50
N VAL A 152 1.16 -6.11 -15.88
CA VAL A 152 1.49 -7.50 -16.28
C VAL A 152 0.76 -7.90 -17.56
N LEU A 153 -0.55 -7.64 -17.63
CA LEU A 153 -1.38 -7.98 -18.78
C LEU A 153 -1.27 -6.98 -19.94
N LYS A 154 -0.63 -5.82 -19.70
CA LYS A 154 -0.58 -4.67 -20.63
C LYS A 154 -1.97 -4.22 -21.09
N TRP A 155 -2.92 -4.23 -20.15
CA TRP A 155 -4.31 -3.85 -20.38
C TRP A 155 -4.69 -2.59 -19.60
N PRO A 156 -5.42 -1.62 -20.20
CA PRO A 156 -5.92 -1.63 -21.57
C PRO A 156 -4.80 -1.31 -22.58
N THR A 157 -4.90 -1.93 -23.77
CA THR A 157 -3.99 -1.69 -24.91
C THR A 157 -4.31 -0.41 -25.67
N THR A 158 -5.44 0.23 -25.36
CA THR A 158 -5.86 1.49 -25.98
C THR A 158 -4.83 2.58 -25.70
N SER A 159 -4.40 3.29 -26.74
CA SER A 159 -3.64 4.51 -26.56
C SER A 159 -4.53 5.58 -25.94
N ILE A 160 -3.99 6.38 -25.04
CA ILE A 160 -4.68 7.54 -24.49
C ILE A 160 -4.18 8.76 -25.28
N PHE A 161 -5.08 9.34 -26.09
CA PHE A 161 -4.86 10.43 -27.04
C PHE A 161 -3.99 10.06 -28.27
#